data_AF-A0A9J6EMW9-F1
#
_entry.id   AF-A0A9J6EMW9-F1
#
_cell.length_a   1.000
_cell.length_b   1.000
_cell.length_c   1.000
_cell.angle_alpha   90.00
_cell.angle_beta   90.00
_cell.angle_gamma   90.00
#
_symmetry.space_group_name_H-M   'P 1'
#
loop_
_entity.id
_entity.type
_entity.pdbx_description
1 polymer ?
#
loop_
_entity_poly.entity_id
_entity_poly.type
_entity_poly.pdbx_seq_one_letter_code
_entity_poly.pdbx_strand_id
1 'polypeptide(L)'
;MEKCPLAPDATLKAQGRGLVDFRVDEDSNIGVIKWFDSDSVHIVSSYAGAQPTDLCKRWKRKEKRSIDVPRPFAVKEYNAFMEGVDLADNLIELYRTDHKSKRWYMRIFYWLMDVYIVNEWLLYKRHCAQLSIKRRLSLLAFRMQIAQTLAHLKSNPLKRRSGIAAEAGIVSAKHLIHSPVTPRPTVDVRYDGMNHWPQYGEKKRTDASSASSATRFCTALSATCTCASFQAATASRHST
;
A
#
# COMPACT_ATOMS: atom_id res chain seq x y z
N MET A 1 -15.62 -41.30 -1.91
CA MET A 1 -16.04 -41.29 -0.49
C MET A 1 -17.06 -42.38 -0.13
N GLU A 2 -17.53 -43.23 -1.07
CA GLU A 2 -18.50 -44.31 -0.74
C GLU A 2 -17.98 -45.34 0.27
N LYS A 3 -16.65 -45.56 0.34
CA LYS A 3 -16.06 -46.56 1.26
C LYS A 3 -15.90 -46.09 2.71
N CYS A 4 -16.04 -44.79 3.02
CA CYS A 4 -15.93 -44.30 4.39
C CYS A 4 -16.59 -42.93 4.57
N PRO A 5 -17.90 -42.87 4.88
CA PRO A 5 -18.59 -41.59 5.04
C PRO A 5 -18.18 -40.88 6.34
N LEU A 6 -18.16 -39.55 6.27
CA LEU A 6 -18.09 -38.69 7.46
C LEU A 6 -19.43 -38.70 8.19
N ALA A 7 -19.39 -38.44 9.49
CA ALA A 7 -20.57 -38.34 10.34
C ALA A 7 -21.58 -37.35 9.76
N PRO A 8 -22.88 -37.69 9.72
CA PRO A 8 -23.91 -36.82 9.19
C PRO A 8 -24.14 -35.60 10.10
N ASP A 9 -24.47 -34.45 9.51
CA ASP A 9 -24.62 -33.18 10.23
C ASP A 9 -25.63 -33.25 11.38
N ALA A 10 -26.68 -34.05 11.25
CA ALA A 10 -27.67 -34.28 12.30
C ALA A 10 -27.04 -34.86 13.57
N THR A 11 -26.11 -35.80 13.43
CA THR A 11 -25.41 -36.42 14.58
C THR A 11 -24.46 -35.43 15.24
N LEU A 12 -23.71 -34.66 14.45
CA LEU A 12 -22.79 -33.66 14.99
C LEU A 12 -23.54 -32.53 15.71
N LYS A 13 -24.67 -32.10 15.14
CA LYS A 13 -25.52 -31.07 15.73
C LYS A 13 -26.16 -31.50 17.05
N ALA A 14 -26.52 -32.78 17.19
CA ALA A 14 -27.09 -33.33 18.42
C ALA A 14 -26.05 -33.41 19.55
N GLN A 15 -24.80 -33.73 19.23
CA GLN A 15 -23.71 -33.86 20.21
C GLN A 15 -23.12 -32.50 20.65
N GLY A 16 -23.33 -31.45 19.85
CA GLY A 16 -23.00 -30.07 20.23
C GLY A 16 -21.72 -29.53 19.59
N ARG A 17 -21.36 -28.30 19.97
CA ARG A 17 -20.25 -27.56 19.35
C ARG A 17 -18.89 -28.14 19.75
N GLY A 18 -17.96 -28.14 18.80
CA GLY A 18 -16.57 -28.55 18.98
C GLY A 18 -16.29 -29.99 18.59
N LEU A 19 -17.30 -30.75 18.18
CA LEU A 19 -17.11 -32.12 17.73
C LEU A 19 -16.36 -32.17 16.39
N VAL A 20 -15.44 -33.12 16.29
CA VAL A 20 -14.62 -33.36 15.11
C VAL A 20 -14.81 -34.80 14.66
N ASP A 21 -15.05 -34.99 13.37
CA ASP A 21 -14.92 -36.28 12.69
C ASP A 21 -13.87 -36.15 11.59
N PHE A 22 -13.02 -37.15 11.39
CA PHE A 22 -11.98 -37.07 10.37
C PHE A 22 -11.68 -38.43 9.74
N ARG A 23 -11.24 -38.41 8.49
CA ARG A 23 -10.74 -39.57 7.74
C ARG A 23 -9.40 -39.21 7.14
N VAL A 24 -8.50 -40.17 7.08
CA VAL A 24 -7.21 -40.03 6.42
C VAL A 24 -7.15 -41.10 5.35
N ASP A 25 -6.77 -40.68 4.15
CA ASP A 25 -6.37 -41.57 3.08
C ASP A 25 -4.85 -41.76 3.18
N GLU A 26 -4.42 -42.97 3.52
CA GLU A 26 -3.01 -43.32 3.69
C GLU A 26 -2.27 -43.37 2.34
N ASP A 27 -2.96 -43.74 1.26
CA ASP A 27 -2.35 -43.83 -0.07
C ASP A 27 -1.98 -42.44 -0.61
N SER A 28 -2.88 -41.47 -0.45
CA SER A 28 -2.69 -40.10 -0.94
C SER A 28 -2.09 -39.15 0.11
N ASN A 29 -1.97 -39.59 1.37
CA ASN A 29 -1.64 -38.74 2.53
C ASN A 29 -2.53 -37.49 2.65
N ILE A 30 -3.85 -37.66 2.43
CA ILE A 30 -4.83 -36.58 2.52
C ILE A 30 -5.76 -36.84 3.70
N GLY A 31 -5.86 -35.87 4.60
CA GLY A 31 -6.83 -35.82 5.68
C GLY A 31 -8.06 -35.00 5.29
N VAL A 32 -9.25 -35.55 5.53
CA VAL A 32 -10.53 -34.84 5.47
C VAL A 32 -11.07 -34.72 6.89
N ILE A 33 -11.32 -33.49 7.32
CA ILE A 33 -11.72 -33.14 8.68
C ILE A 33 -13.05 -32.41 8.62
N LYS A 34 -13.98 -32.82 9.46
CA LYS A 34 -15.28 -32.21 9.64
C LYS A 34 -15.41 -31.72 11.07
N TRP A 35 -15.53 -30.42 11.25
CA TRP A 35 -15.65 -29.78 12.56
C TRP A 35 -16.99 -29.07 12.67
N PHE A 36 -17.69 -29.29 13.78
CA PHE A 36 -18.99 -28.65 14.01
C PHE A 36 -18.87 -27.48 14.98
N ASP A 37 -19.16 -26.26 14.52
CA ASP A 37 -19.27 -25.07 15.38
C ASP A 37 -20.70 -24.53 15.39
N SER A 38 -20.97 -23.46 14.64
CA SER A 38 -22.34 -23.00 14.40
C SER A 38 -23.01 -23.81 13.29
N ASP A 39 -22.20 -24.30 12.37
CA ASP A 39 -22.54 -25.20 11.28
C ASP A 39 -21.35 -26.15 11.00
N SER A 40 -21.54 -27.11 10.09
CA SER A 40 -20.48 -28.05 9.70
C SER A 40 -19.42 -27.39 8.81
N VAL A 41 -18.16 -27.46 9.25
CA VAL A 41 -16.98 -26.98 8.51
C VAL A 41 -16.21 -28.17 8.02
N HIS A 42 -15.97 -28.24 6.71
CA HIS A 42 -15.17 -29.29 6.09
C HIS A 42 -13.82 -28.72 5.65
N ILE A 43 -12.74 -29.37 6.06
CA ILE A 43 -11.37 -29.01 5.68
C ILE A 43 -10.71 -30.25 5.08
N VAL A 44 -10.03 -30.05 3.97
CA VAL A 44 -9.16 -31.05 3.36
C VAL A 44 -7.73 -30.54 3.48
N SER A 45 -6.81 -31.37 3.96
CA SER A 45 -5.41 -31.00 4.11
C SER A 45 -4.49 -32.18 3.88
N SER A 46 -3.35 -31.95 3.24
CA SER A 46 -2.25 -32.92 3.10
C SER A 46 -1.19 -32.82 4.20
N TYR A 47 -1.33 -31.84 5.12
CA TYR A 47 -0.34 -31.56 6.17
C TYR A 47 -0.97 -31.44 7.55
N ALA A 48 -2.10 -30.72 7.65
CA ALA A 48 -2.70 -30.42 8.94
C ALA A 48 -3.82 -31.42 9.28
N GLY A 49 -3.65 -32.11 10.41
CA GLY A 49 -4.60 -33.09 10.91
C GLY A 49 -5.65 -32.53 11.88
N ALA A 50 -6.45 -33.44 12.46
CA ALA A 50 -7.39 -33.09 13.51
C ALA A 50 -6.69 -32.76 14.84
N GLN A 51 -5.57 -33.43 15.12
CA GLN A 51 -4.78 -33.28 16.34
C GLN A 51 -3.50 -32.46 16.09
N PRO A 52 -2.98 -31.74 17.10
CA PRO A 52 -3.56 -31.54 18.43
C PRO A 52 -4.78 -30.59 18.42
N THR A 53 -5.75 -30.85 19.29
CA THR A 53 -6.90 -29.95 19.49
C THR A 53 -6.52 -28.78 20.41
N ASP A 54 -6.98 -27.57 20.07
CA ASP A 54 -6.81 -26.35 20.88
C ASP A 54 -8.19 -25.74 21.22
N LEU A 55 -8.28 -24.92 22.26
CA LEU A 55 -9.52 -24.23 22.62
C LEU A 55 -9.59 -22.87 21.92
N CYS A 56 -10.72 -22.59 21.27
CA CYS A 56 -11.00 -21.27 20.70
C CYS A 56 -12.23 -20.64 21.34
N LYS A 57 -12.13 -19.35 21.67
CA LYS A 57 -13.25 -18.56 22.18
C LYS A 57 -14.24 -18.27 21.05
N ARG A 58 -15.49 -18.72 21.20
CA ARG A 58 -16.56 -18.51 20.24
C ARG A 58 -17.79 -17.92 20.92
N TRP A 59 -18.38 -16.91 20.29
CA TRP A 59 -19.61 -16.30 20.78
C TRP A 59 -20.81 -17.23 20.56
N LYS A 60 -21.55 -17.55 21.63
CA LYS A 60 -22.79 -18.30 21.55
C LYS A 60 -23.98 -17.35 21.71
N ARG A 61 -24.63 -17.03 20.59
CA ARG A 61 -25.72 -16.03 20.53
C ARG A 61 -26.88 -16.31 21.50
N LYS A 62 -27.24 -17.59 21.70
CA LYS A 62 -28.34 -17.99 22.61
C LYS A 62 -28.04 -17.67 24.08
N GLU A 63 -26.79 -17.81 24.49
CA GLU A 63 -26.37 -17.62 25.89
C GLU A 63 -25.73 -16.24 26.11
N LYS A 64 -25.57 -15.44 25.05
CA LYS A 64 -24.92 -14.12 25.05
C LYS A 64 -23.58 -14.12 25.81
N ARG A 65 -22.80 -15.20 25.64
CA ARG A 65 -21.47 -15.35 26.24
C ARG A 65 -20.50 -15.98 25.27
N SER A 66 -19.21 -15.75 25.52
CA SER A 66 -18.14 -16.47 24.86
C SER A 66 -17.97 -17.83 25.54
N ILE A 67 -17.90 -18.90 24.75
CA ILE A 67 -17.63 -20.25 25.21
C ILE A 67 -16.32 -20.75 24.59
N ASP A 68 -15.61 -21.61 25.31
CA ASP A 68 -14.44 -22.28 24.78
C ASP A 68 -14.89 -23.52 23.99
N VAL A 69 -14.52 -23.57 22.72
CA VAL A 69 -14.88 -24.65 21.80
C VAL A 69 -13.59 -25.35 21.35
N PRO A 70 -13.49 -26.68 21.52
CA PRO A 70 -12.36 -27.42 20.98
C PRO A 70 -12.34 -27.32 19.45
N ARG A 71 -11.18 -26.97 18.91
CA ARG A 71 -10.93 -26.73 17.49
C ARG A 71 -9.76 -27.59 17.04
N PRO A 72 -9.88 -28.34 15.93
CA PRO A 72 -8.79 -29.15 15.41
C PRO A 72 -7.65 -28.30 14.86
N PHE A 73 -6.44 -28.86 14.84
CA PHE A 73 -5.24 -28.20 14.36
C PHE A 73 -5.40 -27.62 12.94
N ALA A 74 -5.99 -28.39 12.02
CA ALA A 74 -6.24 -27.92 10.65
C ALA A 74 -7.07 -26.63 10.56
N VAL A 75 -8.09 -26.46 11.41
CA VAL A 75 -8.90 -25.22 11.40
C VAL A 75 -8.10 -24.05 11.98
N LYS A 76 -7.24 -24.30 12.97
CA LYS A 76 -6.33 -23.28 13.51
C LYS A 76 -5.36 -22.80 12.44
N GLU A 77 -4.73 -23.74 11.76
CA GLU A 77 -3.75 -23.46 10.71
C GLU A 77 -4.41 -22.71 9.53
N TYR A 78 -5.57 -23.19 9.09
CA TYR A 78 -6.35 -22.53 8.05
C TYR A 78 -6.65 -21.07 8.40
N ASN A 79 -7.20 -20.81 9.59
CA ASN A 79 -7.52 -19.44 10.00
C ASN A 79 -6.28 -18.54 10.13
N ALA A 80 -5.13 -19.10 10.50
CA ALA A 80 -3.90 -18.31 10.63
C ALA A 80 -3.37 -17.81 9.27
N PHE A 81 -3.59 -18.57 8.19
CA PHE A 81 -3.06 -18.25 6.87
C PHE A 81 -4.11 -17.75 5.87
N MET A 82 -5.40 -17.98 6.10
CA MET A 82 -6.50 -17.55 5.22
C MET A 82 -6.60 -16.03 5.12
N GLU A 83 -6.25 -15.30 6.19
CA GLU A 83 -6.39 -13.84 6.26
C GLU A 83 -5.42 -13.06 5.35
N GLY A 84 -4.49 -13.74 4.68
CA GLY A 84 -3.48 -13.08 3.84
C GLY A 84 -4.06 -12.36 2.62
N VAL A 85 -5.04 -12.98 1.94
CA VAL A 85 -5.70 -12.40 0.75
C VAL A 85 -6.62 -11.25 1.16
N ASP A 86 -7.44 -11.46 2.18
CA ASP A 86 -8.36 -10.44 2.70
C ASP A 86 -7.61 -9.19 3.19
N LEU A 87 -6.44 -9.37 3.82
CA LEU A 87 -5.60 -8.27 4.24
C LEU A 87 -5.03 -7.50 3.03
N ALA A 88 -4.58 -8.20 1.99
CA ALA A 88 -4.10 -7.57 0.78
C ALA A 88 -5.22 -6.77 0.08
N ASP A 89 -6.40 -7.36 -0.04
CA ASP A 89 -7.59 -6.72 -0.60
C ASP A 89 -8.00 -5.49 0.21
N ASN A 90 -7.97 -5.59 1.55
CA ASN A 90 -8.25 -4.45 2.43
C ASN A 90 -7.25 -3.30 2.24
N LEU A 91 -5.95 -3.60 2.10
CA LEU A 91 -4.92 -2.60 1.85
C LEU A 91 -5.09 -1.91 0.50
N ILE A 92 -5.52 -2.65 -0.52
CA ILE A 92 -5.84 -2.10 -1.85
C ILE A 92 -7.10 -1.23 -1.78
N GLU A 93 -8.13 -1.66 -1.06
CA GLU A 93 -9.41 -0.96 -0.95
C GLU A 93 -9.27 0.40 -0.24
N LEU A 94 -8.45 0.49 0.81
CA LEU A 94 -8.23 1.71 1.61
C LEU A 94 -7.88 2.95 0.77
N TYR A 95 -7.10 2.78 -0.30
CA TYR A 95 -6.65 3.87 -1.16
C TYR A 95 -6.81 3.53 -2.65
N ARG A 96 -7.90 2.83 -2.99
CA ARG A 96 -8.17 2.39 -4.36
C ARG A 96 -8.22 3.55 -5.34
N THR A 97 -7.54 3.40 -6.48
CA THR A 97 -7.59 4.39 -7.57
C THR A 97 -8.90 4.25 -8.32
N ASP A 98 -9.85 5.17 -8.09
CA ASP A 98 -11.04 5.24 -8.93
C ASP A 98 -10.74 5.98 -10.23
N HIS A 99 -10.88 5.28 -11.36
CA HIS A 99 -10.75 5.87 -12.68
C HIS A 99 -11.92 5.46 -13.56
N LYS A 100 -12.76 6.44 -13.89
CA LYS A 100 -13.92 6.24 -14.75
C LYS A 100 -13.48 6.14 -16.21
N SER A 101 -13.52 4.93 -16.76
CA SER A 101 -13.27 4.67 -18.17
C SER A 101 -14.30 3.72 -18.74
N LYS A 102 -14.70 3.93 -20.00
CA LYS A 102 -15.55 2.99 -20.75
C LYS A 102 -14.81 1.71 -21.15
N ARG A 103 -13.49 1.72 -21.07
CA ARG A 103 -12.60 0.60 -21.44
C ARG A 103 -12.40 -0.30 -20.22
N TRP A 104 -13.01 -1.49 -20.21
CA TRP A 104 -12.98 -2.40 -19.06
C TRP A 104 -11.56 -2.78 -18.59
N TYR A 105 -10.60 -2.88 -19.51
CA TYR A 105 -9.20 -3.22 -19.20
C TYR A 105 -8.49 -2.14 -18.37
N MET A 106 -8.95 -0.88 -18.42
CA MET A 106 -8.38 0.17 -17.59
C MET A 106 -8.62 -0.12 -16.10
N ARG A 107 -9.75 -0.76 -15.75
CA ARG A 107 -10.01 -1.18 -14.37
C ARG A 107 -8.94 -2.16 -13.86
N ILE A 108 -8.52 -3.10 -14.70
CA ILE A 108 -7.46 -4.06 -14.37
C ILE A 108 -6.11 -3.33 -14.23
N PHE A 109 -5.81 -2.41 -15.15
CA PHE A 109 -4.58 -1.64 -15.09
C PHE A 109 -4.43 -0.84 -13.78
N TYR A 110 -5.47 -0.12 -13.35
CA TYR A 110 -5.41 0.63 -12.09
C TYR A 110 -5.37 -0.28 -10.86
N TRP A 111 -6.07 -1.42 -10.90
CA TRP A 111 -5.96 -2.43 -9.85
C TRP A 111 -4.53 -2.98 -9.74
N LEU A 112 -3.87 -3.30 -10.86
CA LEU A 112 -2.46 -3.73 -10.87
C LEU A 112 -1.53 -2.67 -10.29
N MET A 113 -1.76 -1.40 -10.57
CA MET A 113 -1.00 -0.30 -9.98
C MET A 113 -1.19 -0.22 -8.46
N ASP A 114 -2.41 -0.38 -7.96
CA ASP A 114 -2.68 -0.39 -6.52
C ASP A 114 -2.00 -1.59 -5.83
N VAL A 115 -2.07 -2.79 -6.43
CA VAL A 115 -1.37 -3.99 -5.97
C VAL A 115 0.14 -3.74 -5.90
N TYR A 116 0.72 -3.15 -6.95
CA TYR A 116 2.15 -2.84 -7.01
C TYR A 116 2.58 -1.90 -5.87
N ILE A 117 1.84 -0.80 -5.65
CA ILE A 117 2.14 0.17 -4.58
C ILE A 117 2.06 -0.49 -3.19
N VAL A 118 1.05 -1.32 -2.95
CA VAL A 118 0.89 -2.03 -1.67
C VAL A 118 2.04 -3.02 -1.46
N ASN A 119 2.41 -3.78 -2.48
CA ASN A 119 3.55 -4.71 -2.42
C ASN A 119 4.88 -3.99 -2.16
N GLU A 120 5.10 -2.85 -2.82
CA GLU A 120 6.29 -2.04 -2.61
C GLU A 120 6.34 -1.47 -1.19
N TRP A 121 5.20 -1.04 -0.64
CA TRP A 121 5.12 -0.59 0.76
C TRP A 121 5.41 -1.71 1.77
N LEU A 122 4.94 -2.94 1.52
CA LEU A 122 5.26 -4.10 2.35
C LEU A 122 6.76 -4.42 2.31
N LEU A 123 7.36 -4.36 1.12
CA LEU A 123 8.80 -4.54 0.95
C LEU A 123 9.60 -3.45 1.67
N TYR A 124 9.18 -2.19 1.54
CA TYR A 124 9.75 -1.05 2.27
C TYR A 124 9.70 -1.27 3.79
N LYS A 125 8.56 -1.73 4.33
CA LYS A 125 8.43 -2.04 5.76
C LYS A 125 9.39 -3.14 6.20
N ARG A 126 9.57 -4.18 5.38
CA ARG A 126 10.53 -5.27 5.62
C ARG A 126 11.96 -4.76 5.66
N HIS A 127 12.36 -3.94 4.68
CA HIS A 127 13.70 -3.33 4.65
C HIS A 127 13.93 -2.38 5.83
N CYS A 128 12.93 -1.59 6.21
CA CYS A 128 13.03 -0.74 7.41
C CYS A 128 13.20 -1.57 8.68
N ALA A 129 12.58 -2.73 8.77
CA ALA A 129 12.78 -3.64 9.90
C ALA A 129 14.20 -4.21 9.94
N GLN A 130 14.74 -4.64 8.80
CA GLN A 130 16.11 -5.16 8.67
C GLN A 130 17.17 -4.10 9.00
N LEU A 131 16.97 -2.86 8.57
CA LEU A 131 17.87 -1.73 8.82
C LEU A 131 17.62 -1.02 10.16
N SER A 132 16.74 -1.57 11.01
CA SER A 132 16.38 -0.98 12.32
C SER A 132 15.87 0.48 12.25
N ILE A 133 15.24 0.86 11.14
CA ILE A 133 14.64 2.19 10.95
C ILE A 133 13.31 2.24 11.70
N LYS A 134 13.27 3.06 12.76
CA LYS A 134 12.09 3.21 13.64
C LYS A 134 10.97 4.00 12.99
N ARG A 135 11.29 5.04 12.21
CA ARG A 135 10.29 5.92 11.59
C ARG A 135 9.92 5.42 10.21
N ARG A 136 8.79 4.72 10.12
CA ARG A 136 8.25 4.16 8.87
C ARG A 136 7.10 5.02 8.37
N LEU A 137 6.98 5.15 7.05
CA LEU A 137 5.86 5.84 6.42
C LEU A 137 4.58 5.00 6.49
N SER A 138 3.45 5.65 6.74
CA SER A 138 2.13 5.05 6.53
C SER A 138 1.90 4.79 5.04
N LEU A 139 0.97 3.89 4.71
CA LEU A 139 0.67 3.55 3.31
C LEU A 139 0.30 4.78 2.48
N LEU A 140 -0.54 5.67 3.03
CA LEU A 140 -0.89 6.94 2.38
C LEU A 140 0.33 7.84 2.14
N ALA A 141 1.17 8.03 3.16
CA ALA A 141 2.35 8.89 3.05
C ALA A 141 3.37 8.33 2.04
N PHE A 142 3.54 7.00 2.02
CA PHE A 142 4.37 6.30 1.04
C PHE A 142 3.84 6.50 -0.38
N ARG A 143 2.54 6.28 -0.59
CA ARG A 143 1.87 6.50 -1.87
C ARG A 143 1.98 7.95 -2.35
N MET A 144 1.81 8.92 -1.46
CA MET A 144 1.99 10.34 -1.78
C MET A 144 3.41 10.67 -2.22
N GLN A 145 4.43 10.08 -1.57
CA GLN A 145 5.83 10.29 -1.97
C GLN A 145 6.12 9.74 -3.36
N ILE A 146 5.59 8.56 -3.69
CA ILE A 146 5.69 8.00 -5.06
C ILE A 146 5.05 8.96 -6.06
N ALA A 147 3.82 9.41 -5.80
CA ALA A 147 3.10 10.31 -6.69
C ALA A 147 3.84 11.64 -6.91
N GLN A 148 4.36 12.26 -5.85
CA GLN A 148 5.15 13.50 -5.93
C GLN A 148 6.44 13.30 -6.73
N THR A 149 7.16 12.21 -6.47
CA THR A 149 8.43 11.90 -7.16
C THR A 149 8.19 11.68 -8.65
N LEU A 150 7.18 10.90 -9.02
CA LEU A 150 6.81 10.67 -10.43
C LEU A 150 6.29 11.93 -11.12
N ALA A 151 5.60 12.82 -10.40
CA ALA A 151 5.15 14.10 -10.93
C ALA A 151 6.33 15.05 -11.23
N HIS A 152 7.32 15.12 -10.34
CA HIS A 152 8.51 15.96 -10.53
C HIS A 152 9.44 15.43 -11.62
N LEU A 153 9.56 14.12 -11.80
CA LEU A 153 10.31 13.50 -12.91
C LEU A 153 9.76 13.91 -14.30
N LYS A 154 8.45 14.19 -14.41
CA LYS A 154 7.80 14.63 -15.66
C LYS A 154 7.93 16.12 -15.95
N SER A 155 8.71 16.87 -15.17
CA SER A 155 8.96 18.29 -15.41
C SER A 155 9.95 18.58 -16.54
N ASN A 156 10.42 17.57 -17.28
CA ASN A 156 10.80 17.79 -18.67
C ASN A 156 9.50 17.92 -19.48
N PRO A 157 9.08 19.13 -19.90
CA PRO A 157 7.93 19.26 -20.77
C PRO A 157 8.28 18.53 -22.07
N LEU A 158 7.75 17.31 -22.24
CA LEU A 158 7.51 16.79 -23.57
C LEU A 158 6.69 17.89 -24.22
N LYS A 159 7.27 18.58 -25.22
CA LYS A 159 6.58 19.54 -26.09
C LYS A 159 5.32 18.82 -26.55
N ARG A 160 4.20 19.06 -25.87
CA ARG A 160 2.88 18.71 -26.36
C ARG A 160 2.87 19.36 -27.73
N ARG A 161 2.81 18.55 -28.81
CA ARG A 161 2.42 19.07 -30.11
C ARG A 161 1.11 19.80 -29.85
N SER A 162 1.17 21.12 -29.83
CA SER A 162 0.03 21.99 -29.76
C SER A 162 -0.84 21.61 -30.95
N GLY A 163 -1.90 20.86 -30.67
CA GLY A 163 -2.99 20.71 -31.62
C GLY A 163 -3.53 22.10 -31.89
N ILE A 164 -3.45 22.48 -33.16
CA ILE A 164 -4.29 23.43 -33.91
C ILE A 164 -5.05 24.42 -33.02
N ALA A 165 -4.66 25.69 -33.10
CA ALA A 165 -5.38 26.82 -32.55
C ALA A 165 -6.85 26.76 -32.98
N ALA A 166 -7.74 26.44 -32.04
CA ALA A 166 -9.16 26.72 -32.18
C ALA A 166 -9.40 28.10 -31.55
N GLU A 167 -9.69 29.07 -32.41
CA GLU A 167 -10.29 30.33 -32.01
C GLU A 167 -11.62 30.04 -31.30
N ALA A 168 -11.59 30.14 -29.97
CA ALA A 168 -12.80 30.26 -29.16
C ALA A 168 -12.46 31.15 -27.97
N GLY A 169 -12.73 32.44 -28.13
CA GLY A 169 -12.62 33.41 -27.06
C GLY A 169 -13.66 33.16 -25.99
N ILE A 170 -13.26 32.55 -24.88
CA ILE A 170 -13.79 32.80 -23.54
C ILE A 170 -12.59 32.80 -22.59
N VAL A 171 -12.19 33.98 -22.12
CA VAL A 171 -11.10 34.15 -21.16
C VAL A 171 -11.65 33.73 -19.78
N SER A 172 -11.45 32.47 -19.41
CA SER A 172 -11.69 32.05 -18.01
C SER A 172 -10.62 32.70 -17.14
N ALA A 173 -11.05 33.50 -16.16
CA ALA A 173 -10.18 34.22 -15.24
C ALA A 173 -9.20 33.24 -14.57
N LYS A 174 -7.91 33.46 -14.82
CA LYS A 174 -6.83 32.74 -14.13
C LYS A 174 -6.98 33.01 -12.64
N HIS A 175 -7.38 32.01 -11.87
CA HIS A 175 -7.28 32.06 -10.42
C HIS A 175 -5.78 32.08 -10.07
N LEU A 176 -5.19 33.27 -9.99
CA LEU A 176 -3.79 33.46 -9.64
C LEU A 176 -3.64 33.11 -8.16
N ILE A 177 -2.87 32.06 -7.85
CA ILE A 177 -2.49 31.72 -6.48
C ILE A 177 -1.56 32.84 -5.98
N HIS A 178 -2.01 33.59 -4.97
CA HIS A 178 -1.34 34.80 -4.46
C HIS A 178 -0.03 34.49 -3.69
N SER A 179 0.23 33.22 -3.37
CA SER A 179 1.47 32.77 -2.71
C SER A 179 1.67 31.26 -2.92
N PRO A 180 2.45 30.84 -3.93
CA PRO A 180 2.79 29.43 -4.07
C PRO A 180 3.79 29.05 -2.98
N VAL A 181 3.31 28.54 -1.84
CA VAL A 181 4.17 27.77 -0.92
C VAL A 181 4.36 26.41 -1.56
N THR A 182 5.43 26.27 -2.32
CA THR A 182 5.77 24.98 -2.92
C THR A 182 6.26 24.04 -1.83
N PRO A 183 5.62 22.87 -1.65
CA PRO A 183 6.04 21.93 -0.62
C PRO A 183 7.46 21.45 -0.90
N ARG A 184 8.26 21.26 0.16
CA ARG A 184 9.63 20.76 0.01
C ARG A 184 9.60 19.38 -0.70
N PRO A 185 10.34 19.21 -1.80
CA PRO A 185 10.39 17.96 -2.57
C PRO A 185 10.94 16.78 -1.76
N THR A 186 10.59 15.56 -2.20
CA THR A 186 11.04 14.30 -1.60
C THR A 186 12.57 14.18 -1.62
N VAL A 187 13.13 13.35 -0.72
CA VAL A 187 14.58 13.12 -0.62
C VAL A 187 15.13 12.63 -1.96
N ASP A 188 14.43 11.69 -2.60
CA ASP A 188 14.89 11.05 -3.83
C ASP A 188 14.98 12.03 -5.00
N VAL A 189 14.02 12.97 -5.11
CA VAL A 189 14.12 14.08 -6.07
C VAL A 189 15.30 14.96 -5.69
N ARG A 190 15.42 15.41 -4.43
CA ARG A 190 16.48 16.35 -4.01
C ARG A 190 17.91 15.89 -4.28
N TYR A 191 18.14 14.59 -4.37
CA TYR A 191 19.46 13.99 -4.56
C TYR A 191 19.57 13.16 -5.86
N ASP A 192 18.67 13.36 -6.83
CA ASP A 192 18.66 12.63 -8.12
C ASP A 192 19.82 13.01 -9.06
N GLY A 193 20.60 14.05 -8.72
CA GLY A 193 21.75 14.52 -9.50
C GLY A 193 21.38 15.16 -10.84
N MET A 194 20.09 15.36 -11.13
CA MET A 194 19.59 15.89 -12.39
C MET A 194 18.70 17.13 -12.14
N ASN A 195 18.64 18.08 -13.08
CA ASN A 195 17.67 19.19 -13.07
C ASN A 195 17.61 20.11 -11.82
N HIS A 196 18.66 20.16 -10.99
CA HIS A 196 18.75 21.01 -9.78
C HIS A 196 19.72 22.19 -9.89
N TRP A 197 20.01 22.65 -11.10
CA TRP A 197 20.95 23.76 -11.31
C TRP A 197 20.34 25.08 -10.79
N PRO A 198 21.03 25.80 -9.90
CA PRO A 198 20.56 27.09 -9.41
C PRO A 198 20.50 28.07 -10.58
N GLN A 199 19.29 28.56 -10.88
CA GLN A 199 19.12 29.65 -11.83
C GLN A 199 19.11 30.99 -11.08
N TYR A 200 19.83 31.96 -11.64
CA TYR A 200 19.87 33.32 -11.16
C TYR A 200 18.71 34.10 -11.82
N GLY A 201 17.74 34.51 -11.02
CA GLY A 201 16.68 35.40 -11.48
C GLY A 201 17.01 36.87 -11.20
N GLU A 202 16.70 37.76 -12.14
CA GLU A 202 16.70 39.20 -11.88
C GLU A 202 15.49 39.57 -11.01
N LYS A 203 15.70 40.33 -9.92
CA LYS A 203 14.61 40.85 -9.10
C LYS A 203 13.70 41.74 -9.97
N LYS A 204 12.41 41.41 -10.12
CA LYS A 204 11.41 42.45 -10.39
C LYS A 204 11.24 43.25 -9.10
N ARG A 205 11.56 44.53 -9.21
CA ARG A 205 11.59 45.53 -8.15
C ARG A 205 10.18 45.69 -7.57
N THR A 206 9.98 45.29 -6.31
CA THR A 206 8.90 45.81 -5.47
C THR A 206 9.56 46.32 -4.20
N ASP A 207 9.73 47.64 -4.20
CA ASP A 207 9.91 48.58 -3.10
C ASP A 207 11.01 48.37 -2.06
N ALA A 208 11.45 49.52 -1.55
CA ALA A 208 12.76 49.77 -0.98
C ALA A 208 12.97 49.18 0.41
N SER A 209 14.02 48.39 0.59
CA SER A 209 15.05 48.55 1.64
C SER A 209 15.98 47.32 1.73
N SER A 210 17.29 47.59 1.63
CA SER A 210 18.45 46.79 2.10
C SER A 210 18.71 45.36 1.59
N ALA A 211 19.98 45.13 1.25
CA ALA A 211 20.69 43.88 0.95
C ALA A 211 20.44 43.21 -0.43
N SER A 212 21.46 43.37 -1.28
CA SER A 212 21.70 42.64 -2.52
C SER A 212 22.04 41.18 -2.20
N SER A 213 21.07 40.29 -2.33
CA SER A 213 21.32 38.86 -2.48
C SER A 213 20.49 38.36 -3.65
N ALA A 214 21.16 37.83 -4.68
CA ALA A 214 20.53 37.20 -5.83
C ALA A 214 19.76 35.98 -5.33
N THR A 215 18.44 35.98 -5.47
CA THR A 215 17.60 34.87 -5.04
C THR A 215 17.83 33.69 -5.99
N ARG A 216 18.43 32.61 -5.48
CA ARG A 216 18.65 31.38 -6.25
C ARG A 216 17.35 30.57 -6.29
N PHE A 217 16.89 30.24 -7.47
CA PHE A 217 15.69 29.41 -7.66
C PHE A 217 16.09 28.08 -8.33
N CYS A 218 15.45 26.99 -7.90
CA CYS A 218 15.55 25.70 -8.57
C CYS A 218 14.30 25.49 -9.43
N THR A 219 14.47 25.37 -10.75
CA THR A 219 13.36 25.23 -11.73
C THR A 219 12.51 23.99 -11.47
N ALA A 220 13.12 22.90 -11.03
CA ALA A 220 12.39 21.66 -10.72
C ALA A 220 11.50 21.78 -9.47
N LEU A 221 11.80 22.70 -8.54
CA LEU A 221 11.17 22.72 -7.22
C LEU A 221 10.28 23.94 -7.00
N SER A 222 10.32 24.94 -7.91
CA SER A 222 9.57 26.19 -7.80
C SER A 222 9.64 26.80 -6.39
N ALA A 223 10.75 26.56 -5.69
CA ALA A 223 10.97 26.89 -4.29
C ALA A 223 12.23 27.76 -4.18
N THR A 224 12.22 28.73 -3.27
CA THR A 224 13.43 29.47 -2.89
C THR A 224 14.44 28.48 -2.33
N CYS A 225 15.54 28.31 -3.07
CA CYS A 225 16.57 27.37 -2.72
C CYS A 225 17.36 27.94 -1.54
N THR A 226 17.01 27.58 -0.31
CA THR A 226 17.89 27.77 0.86
C THR A 226 19.06 26.77 0.83
N CYS A 227 19.62 26.51 -0.35
CA CYS A 227 20.87 25.79 -0.55
C CYS A 227 22.06 26.69 -0.19
N ALA A 228 22.09 27.17 1.05
CA ALA A 228 23.31 27.69 1.67
C ALA A 228 24.29 26.55 2.04
N SER A 229 23.82 25.29 2.06
CA SER A 229 24.62 24.13 2.45
C SER A 229 25.35 23.43 1.30
N PHE A 230 25.18 23.83 0.04
CA PHE A 230 25.87 23.19 -1.09
C PHE A 230 27.28 23.77 -1.36
N GLN A 231 27.60 24.97 -0.87
CA GLN A 231 28.90 25.60 -1.11
C GLN A 231 30.02 25.12 -0.17
N ALA A 232 29.72 24.38 0.89
CA ALA A 232 30.75 23.88 1.81
C ALA A 232 31.45 22.60 1.32
N ALA A 233 30.83 21.82 0.43
CA ALA A 233 31.36 20.52 0.02
C ALA A 233 32.27 20.57 -1.22
N THR A 234 32.20 21.64 -2.02
CA THR A 234 33.04 21.80 -3.23
C THR A 234 34.34 22.57 -2.98
N ALA A 235 34.45 23.30 -1.87
CA ALA A 235 35.65 24.07 -1.54
C ALA A 235 36.82 23.23 -0.99
N SER A 236 36.59 21.99 -0.50
CA SER A 236 37.65 21.15 0.07
C SER A 236 38.31 20.18 -0.91
N ARG A 237 37.91 20.17 -2.20
CA ARG A 237 38.44 19.23 -3.21
C ARG A 237 39.44 19.83 -4.21
N HIS A 238 39.81 21.10 -4.05
CA HIS A 238 40.78 21.79 -4.93
C HIS A 238 42.00 22.36 -4.19
N SER A 239 42.40 21.75 -3.07
CA SER A 239 43.68 22.04 -2.42
C SER A 239 44.43 20.75 -2.08
N THR A 240 44.94 20.09 -3.13
CA THR A 240 46.18 19.30 -3.19
C THR A 240 46.47 19.05 -4.66
#